data_AF-A0A916DBA8-F1
#
_entry.id   AF-A0A916DBA8-F1
#
_cell.length_a   1.000
_cell.length_b   1.000
_cell.length_c   1.000
_cell.angle_alpha   90.00
_cell.angle_beta   90.00
_cell.angle_gamma   90.00
#
_symmetry.space_group_name_H-M   'P 1'
#
loop_
_entity.id
_entity.type
_entity.pdbx_description
1 polymer ?
#
loop_
_entity_poly.entity_id
_entity_poly.type
_entity_poly.pdbx_seq_one_letter_code
_entity_poly.pdbx_strand_id
1 'polypeptide(L)'
;TPAVQNIIYQHHEYQDGSGFPLHLKGEAVDPLARIVVVVNYYDSLCNPPNAANALTPHEALSLMFAQQRSRFDAKVLQILIRCLGVFPPGTVVRLSNDILGLVISINAARPLKPNVIIYDPEVPKHEAIIVDLQEETDISISQAIRPAQLPRPAFDYLSPRKRISYYFDADAGKQTQAA
;
A
#
# COMPACT_ATOMS: atom_id res chain seq x y z
N THR A 1 12.38 27.39 3.35
CA THR A 1 12.34 27.57 4.82
C THR A 1 13.29 26.58 5.47
N PRO A 2 13.79 26.83 6.68
CA PRO A 2 14.68 25.90 7.38
C PRO A 2 14.11 24.47 7.48
N ALA A 3 12.80 24.34 7.69
CA ALA A 3 12.12 23.04 7.71
C ALA A 3 12.28 22.23 6.41
N VAL A 4 12.11 22.87 5.25
CA VAL A 4 12.29 22.21 3.94
C VAL A 4 13.74 21.78 3.72
N GLN A 5 14.70 22.60 4.17
CA GLN A 5 16.13 22.25 4.07
C GLN A 5 16.45 21.02 4.91
N ASN A 6 15.91 20.92 6.14
CA ASN A 6 16.09 19.74 6.99
C ASN A 6 15.53 18.47 6.33
N ILE A 7 14.34 18.54 5.74
CA ILE A 7 13.75 17.41 5.01
C ILE A 7 14.70 16.95 3.90
N ILE A 8 15.14 17.86 3.04
CA ILE A 8 16.03 17.52 1.93
C ILE A 8 17.34 16.92 2.45
N TYR A 9 17.90 17.45 3.54
CA TYR A 9 19.18 16.98 4.07
C TYR A 9 19.07 15.63 4.80
N GLN A 10 17.91 15.33 5.38
CA GLN A 10 17.74 14.19 6.30
C GLN A 10 16.78 13.09 5.79
N HIS A 11 16.21 13.20 4.58
CA HIS A 11 15.26 12.19 4.08
C HIS A 11 15.86 10.79 3.79
N HIS A 12 17.18 10.65 3.95
CA HIS A 12 17.90 9.37 3.92
C HIS A 12 18.43 8.94 5.31
N GLU A 13 18.11 9.67 6.37
CA GLU A 13 18.44 9.32 7.75
C GLU A 13 17.42 8.31 8.31
N TYR A 14 17.90 7.17 8.77
CA TYR A 14 17.06 6.13 9.39
C TYR A 14 17.09 6.24 10.91
N GLN A 15 16.00 5.83 11.56
CA GLN A 15 15.83 5.90 13.01
C GLN A 15 16.93 5.16 13.80
N ASP A 16 17.44 4.06 13.27
CA ASP A 16 18.54 3.28 13.86
C ASP A 16 19.94 3.86 13.57
N GLY A 17 20.04 4.94 12.79
CA GLY A 17 21.30 5.60 12.40
C GLY A 17 22.09 4.88 11.30
N SER A 18 21.49 3.88 10.65
CA SER A 18 22.07 3.26 9.44
C SER A 18 21.96 4.16 8.20
N GLY A 19 21.23 5.29 8.30
CA GLY A 19 21.04 6.25 7.23
C GLY A 19 22.23 7.17 7.02
N PHE A 20 22.08 8.17 6.15
CA PHE A 20 23.14 9.10 5.77
C PHE A 20 22.52 10.49 5.47
N PRO A 21 23.31 11.59 5.46
CA PRO A 21 24.78 11.67 5.55
C PRO A 21 25.38 11.78 6.97
N LEU A 22 24.60 12.14 7.98
CA LEU A 22 25.08 12.42 9.34
C LEU A 22 24.96 11.22 10.29
N HIS A 23 24.26 10.16 9.89
CA HIS A 23 23.99 8.98 10.73
C HIS A 23 23.20 9.33 12.00
N LEU A 24 22.19 10.20 11.86
CA LEU A 24 21.33 10.64 12.95
C LEU A 24 20.52 9.47 13.50
N LYS A 25 20.29 9.46 14.82
CA LYS A 25 19.52 8.41 15.50
C LYS A 25 18.35 8.98 16.27
N GLY A 26 17.26 8.22 16.33
CA GLY A 26 16.18 8.56 17.24
C GLY A 26 15.58 9.92 16.95
N GLU A 27 15.53 10.73 18.00
CA GLU A 27 14.93 12.05 17.94
C GLU A 27 15.76 13.11 17.23
N ALA A 28 17.03 12.81 16.90
CA ALA A 28 17.91 13.72 16.17
C ALA A 28 17.46 13.94 14.71
N VAL A 29 16.71 12.97 14.13
CA VAL A 29 16.10 13.14 12.81
C VAL A 29 14.91 14.08 12.91
N ASP A 30 14.86 15.10 12.06
CA ASP A 30 13.78 16.09 12.01
C ASP A 30 12.41 15.38 11.85
N PRO A 31 11.38 15.75 12.62
CA PRO A 31 10.08 15.09 12.57
C PRO A 31 9.44 15.05 11.16
N LEU A 32 9.64 16.09 10.35
CA LEU A 32 9.13 16.10 8.97
C LEU A 32 9.96 15.21 8.07
N ALA A 33 11.28 15.14 8.28
CA ALA A 33 12.14 14.22 7.56
C ALA A 33 11.76 12.76 7.80
N ARG A 34 11.39 12.38 9.04
CA ARG A 34 10.94 11.01 9.36
C ARG A 34 9.74 10.57 8.51
N ILE A 35 8.81 11.47 8.21
CA ILE A 35 7.67 11.21 7.31
C ILE A 35 8.19 10.91 5.90
N VAL A 36 9.05 11.77 5.38
CA VAL A 36 9.60 11.63 4.03
C VAL A 36 10.47 10.38 3.89
N VAL A 37 11.27 10.03 4.89
CA VAL A 37 12.08 8.79 4.90
C VAL A 37 11.20 7.56 4.64
N VAL A 38 10.09 7.45 5.36
CA VAL A 38 9.16 6.31 5.26
C VAL A 38 8.49 6.27 3.88
N VAL A 39 7.96 7.39 3.39
CA VAL A 39 7.28 7.47 2.10
C VAL A 39 8.26 7.26 0.94
N ASN A 40 9.43 7.90 0.98
CA ASN A 40 10.47 7.77 -0.05
C ASN A 40 10.97 6.33 -0.15
N TYR A 41 11.19 5.67 0.99
CA TYR A 41 11.62 4.29 0.99
C TYR A 41 10.55 3.34 0.44
N TYR A 42 9.29 3.49 0.89
CA TYR A 42 8.17 2.75 0.32
C TYR A 42 8.05 2.92 -1.20
N ASP A 43 8.10 4.17 -1.68
CA ASP A 43 8.03 4.46 -3.11
C ASP A 43 9.19 3.83 -3.87
N SER A 44 10.41 3.88 -3.33
CA SER A 44 11.59 3.28 -3.97
C SER A 44 11.49 1.75 -4.12
N LEU A 45 10.79 1.06 -3.22
CA LEU A 45 10.54 -0.38 -3.29
C LEU A 45 9.49 -0.72 -4.36
N CYS A 46 8.44 0.11 -4.47
CA CYS A 46 7.36 -0.08 -5.42
C CYS A 46 7.72 0.39 -6.84
N ASN A 47 8.54 1.44 -6.94
CA ASN A 47 8.88 2.15 -8.17
C ASN A 47 10.41 2.27 -8.38
N PRO A 48 11.20 1.19 -8.30
CA PRO A 48 12.63 1.25 -8.56
C PRO A 48 12.92 1.62 -10.03
N PRO A 49 14.13 2.14 -10.34
CA PRO A 49 14.54 2.44 -11.71
C PRO A 49 14.40 1.25 -12.67
N ASN A 50 14.70 0.04 -12.17
CA ASN A 50 14.43 -1.20 -12.88
C ASN A 50 13.10 -1.81 -12.39
N ALA A 51 12.05 -1.70 -13.20
CA ALA A 51 10.72 -2.21 -12.88
C ALA A 51 10.66 -3.73 -12.61
N ALA A 52 11.65 -4.51 -13.06
CA ALA A 52 11.72 -5.95 -12.75
C ALA A 52 11.98 -6.23 -11.26
N ASN A 53 12.56 -5.26 -10.54
CA ASN A 53 12.83 -5.35 -9.11
C ASN A 53 11.70 -4.80 -8.24
N ALA A 54 10.63 -4.29 -8.86
CA ALA A 54 9.51 -3.69 -8.13
C ALA A 54 8.85 -4.72 -7.21
N LEU A 55 8.69 -4.33 -5.95
CA LEU A 55 7.83 -5.04 -5.01
C LEU A 55 6.39 -4.60 -5.21
N THR A 56 5.45 -5.51 -4.98
CA THR A 56 4.05 -5.13 -4.85
C THR A 56 3.86 -4.23 -3.62
N PRO A 57 2.82 -3.36 -3.59
CA PRO A 57 2.52 -2.53 -2.43
C PRO A 57 2.47 -3.31 -1.09
N HIS A 58 1.85 -4.49 -1.11
CA HIS A 58 1.77 -5.37 0.05
C HIS A 58 3.15 -5.89 0.47
N GLU A 59 3.99 -6.31 -0.48
CA GLU A 59 5.35 -6.78 -0.18
C GLU A 59 6.26 -5.68 0.36
N ALA A 60 6.14 -4.46 -0.17
CA ALA A 60 6.90 -3.31 0.32
C ALA A 60 6.54 -3.00 1.78
N LEU A 61 5.25 -2.92 2.11
CA LEU A 61 4.80 -2.72 3.50
C LEU A 61 5.22 -3.87 4.41
N SER A 62 5.08 -5.11 3.94
CA SER A 62 5.50 -6.31 4.69
C SER A 62 7.00 -6.29 5.00
N LEU A 63 7.85 -5.97 4.00
CA LEU A 63 9.28 -5.84 4.18
C LEU A 63 9.63 -4.75 5.21
N MET A 64 9.04 -3.56 5.05
CA MET A 64 9.27 -2.42 5.95
C MET A 64 8.87 -2.75 7.39
N PHE A 65 7.74 -3.42 7.58
CA PHE A 65 7.20 -3.70 8.91
C PHE A 65 7.83 -4.94 9.58
N ALA A 66 8.01 -6.03 8.84
CA ALA A 66 8.46 -7.30 9.42
C ALA A 66 9.98 -7.40 9.55
N GLN A 67 10.73 -6.81 8.62
CA GLN A 67 12.18 -7.02 8.54
C GLN A 67 12.99 -5.74 8.80
N GLN A 68 12.41 -4.56 8.57
CA GLN A 68 13.16 -3.29 8.56
C GLN A 68 12.59 -2.25 9.53
N ARG A 69 11.75 -2.67 10.48
CA ARG A 69 11.02 -1.78 11.40
C ARG A 69 11.93 -0.84 12.19
N SER A 70 13.14 -1.27 12.54
CA SER A 70 14.11 -0.45 13.28
C SER A 70 14.57 0.80 12.52
N ARG A 71 14.50 0.79 11.19
CA ARG A 71 14.94 1.90 10.34
C ARG A 71 13.97 3.08 10.34
N PHE A 72 12.75 2.88 10.83
CA PHE A 72 11.66 3.86 10.69
C PHE A 72 11.11 4.30 12.04
N ASP A 73 10.59 5.52 12.07
CA ASP A 73 9.80 5.98 13.22
C ASP A 73 8.54 5.13 13.29
N ALA A 74 8.34 4.43 14.42
CA ALA A 74 7.29 3.45 14.55
C ALA A 74 5.90 4.06 14.38
N LYS A 75 5.71 5.31 14.81
CA LYS A 75 4.43 6.02 14.69
C LYS A 75 4.17 6.39 13.23
N VAL A 76 5.18 6.91 12.54
CA VAL A 76 5.07 7.26 11.11
C VAL A 76 4.79 6.02 10.26
N LEU A 77 5.51 4.92 10.48
CA LEU A 77 5.29 3.67 9.75
C LEU A 77 3.86 3.12 9.96
N GLN A 78 3.35 3.16 11.19
CA GLN A 78 1.97 2.78 11.49
C GLN A 78 0.95 3.67 10.78
N ILE A 79 1.19 4.98 10.71
CA ILE A 79 0.33 5.90 9.97
C ILE A 79 0.33 5.55 8.48
N LEU A 80 1.49 5.27 7.87
CA LEU A 80 1.57 4.85 6.47
C LEU A 80 0.73 3.58 6.23
N ILE A 81 0.90 2.55 7.07
CA ILE A 81 0.13 1.29 6.96
C ILE A 81 -1.37 1.55 7.11
N ARG A 82 -1.79 2.44 8.02
CA ARG A 82 -3.20 2.80 8.18
C ARG A 82 -3.74 3.54 6.96
N CYS A 83 -2.95 4.43 6.37
CA CYS A 83 -3.32 5.19 5.17
C CYS A 83 -3.36 4.31 3.91
N LEU A 84 -2.53 3.27 3.81
CA LEU A 84 -2.52 2.39 2.64
C LEU A 84 -3.33 1.12 2.84
N GLY A 85 -3.74 0.80 4.07
CA GLY A 85 -4.33 -0.49 4.40
C GLY A 85 -3.29 -1.62 4.42
N VAL A 86 -3.71 -2.80 4.88
CA VAL A 86 -2.87 -4.01 4.86
C VAL A 86 -2.70 -4.53 3.42
N PHE A 87 -3.73 -4.33 2.60
CA PHE A 87 -3.74 -4.62 1.18
C PHE A 87 -4.02 -3.32 0.41
N PRO A 88 -2.98 -2.60 -0.03
CA PRO A 88 -3.18 -1.34 -0.72
C PRO A 88 -3.88 -1.51 -2.08
N PRO A 89 -4.56 -0.46 -2.59
CA PRO A 89 -5.13 -0.49 -3.93
C PRO A 89 -4.10 -0.89 -4.98
N GLY A 90 -4.52 -1.75 -5.90
CA GLY A 90 -3.68 -2.40 -6.90
C GLY A 90 -3.05 -3.72 -6.44
N THR A 91 -3.23 -4.12 -5.17
CA THR A 91 -2.84 -5.46 -4.71
C THR A 91 -3.76 -6.50 -5.32
N VAL A 92 -3.17 -7.51 -5.97
CA VAL A 92 -3.89 -8.70 -6.42
C VAL A 92 -4.00 -9.65 -5.23
N VAL A 93 -5.20 -10.19 -5.02
CA VAL A 93 -5.51 -11.04 -3.88
C VAL A 93 -6.20 -12.32 -4.32
N ARG A 94 -6.05 -13.36 -3.50
CA ARG A 94 -6.94 -14.53 -3.49
C ARG A 94 -7.85 -14.40 -2.28
N LEU A 95 -9.13 -14.70 -2.49
CA LEU A 95 -10.12 -14.75 -1.44
C LEU A 95 -10.18 -16.15 -0.81
N SER A 96 -10.87 -16.31 0.31
CA SER A 96 -11.02 -17.58 1.04
C SER A 96 -11.76 -18.67 0.25
N ASN A 97 -12.46 -18.29 -0.81
CA ASN A 97 -13.13 -19.19 -1.76
C ASN A 97 -12.34 -19.37 -3.07
N ASP A 98 -11.03 -19.12 -3.05
CA ASP A 98 -10.09 -19.22 -4.18
C ASP A 98 -10.32 -18.25 -5.35
N ILE A 99 -11.35 -17.40 -5.29
CA ILE A 99 -11.59 -16.36 -6.29
C ILE A 99 -10.43 -15.34 -6.25
N LEU A 100 -9.96 -14.97 -7.44
CA LEU A 100 -8.94 -13.94 -7.62
C LEU A 100 -9.59 -12.57 -7.67
N GLY A 101 -8.93 -11.56 -7.13
CA GLY A 101 -9.42 -10.19 -7.18
C GLY A 101 -8.33 -9.14 -7.15
N LEU A 102 -8.73 -7.90 -7.36
CA LEU A 102 -7.88 -6.71 -7.29
C LEU A 102 -8.46 -5.72 -6.29
N VAL A 103 -7.67 -5.32 -5.30
CA VAL A 103 -8.08 -4.30 -4.34
C VAL A 103 -8.17 -2.95 -5.05
N ILE A 104 -9.32 -2.27 -4.93
CA ILE A 104 -9.57 -0.97 -5.58
C ILE A 104 -9.69 0.19 -4.60
N SER A 105 -10.08 -0.07 -3.36
CA SER A 105 -10.15 0.94 -2.31
C SER A 105 -9.87 0.31 -0.94
N ILE A 106 -9.55 1.15 0.03
CA ILE A 106 -9.30 0.73 1.40
C ILE A 106 -10.43 1.17 2.32
N ASN A 107 -10.57 0.44 3.42
CA ASN A 107 -11.36 0.86 4.55
C ASN A 107 -10.42 1.27 5.69
N ALA A 108 -10.24 2.58 5.88
CA ALA A 108 -9.32 3.12 6.89
C ALA A 108 -9.73 2.77 8.34
N ALA A 109 -11.02 2.48 8.58
CA ALA A 109 -11.51 2.01 9.88
C ALA A 109 -11.28 0.51 10.08
N ARG A 110 -11.30 -0.28 8.99
CA ARG A 110 -11.09 -1.73 8.99
C ARG A 110 -10.09 -2.14 7.88
N PRO A 111 -8.78 -2.03 8.09
CA PRO A 111 -7.75 -2.23 7.05
C PRO A 111 -7.72 -3.61 6.37
N LEU A 112 -8.38 -4.62 6.94
CA LEU A 112 -8.52 -5.97 6.38
C LEU A 112 -9.80 -6.15 5.55
N LYS A 113 -10.64 -5.11 5.45
CA LYS A 113 -11.94 -5.12 4.77
C LYS A 113 -11.99 -4.09 3.62
N PRO A 114 -11.12 -4.21 2.60
CA PRO A 114 -11.15 -3.34 1.42
C PRO A 114 -12.27 -3.72 0.45
N ASN A 115 -12.49 -2.87 -0.57
CA ASN A 115 -13.31 -3.25 -1.72
C ASN A 115 -12.42 -3.89 -2.79
N VAL A 116 -12.94 -4.94 -3.42
CA VAL A 116 -12.20 -5.79 -4.36
C VAL A 116 -13.03 -5.99 -5.62
N ILE A 117 -12.41 -5.79 -6.79
CA ILE A 117 -12.97 -6.32 -8.05
C ILE A 117 -12.64 -7.81 -8.11
N ILE A 118 -13.65 -8.65 -8.29
CA ILE A 118 -13.45 -10.09 -8.45
C ILE A 118 -13.34 -10.49 -9.91
N TYR A 119 -12.48 -11.47 -10.19
CA TYR A 119 -12.37 -12.10 -11.49
C TYR A 119 -13.47 -13.15 -11.65
N ASP A 120 -14.32 -12.94 -12.64
CA ASP A 120 -15.33 -13.90 -13.08
C ASP A 120 -15.22 -14.04 -14.61
N PRO A 121 -14.98 -15.25 -15.14
CA PRO A 121 -14.84 -15.47 -16.58
C PRO A 121 -16.16 -15.29 -17.35
N GLU A 122 -17.32 -15.37 -16.69
CA GLU A 122 -18.63 -15.24 -17.32
C GLU A 122 -19.11 -13.77 -17.37
N VAL A 123 -18.55 -12.92 -16.52
CA VAL A 123 -18.89 -11.49 -16.46
C VAL A 123 -17.92 -10.69 -17.33
N PRO A 124 -18.40 -9.82 -18.24
CA PRO A 124 -17.51 -8.92 -18.98
C PRO A 124 -16.81 -7.92 -18.04
N LYS A 125 -15.55 -7.59 -18.31
CA LYS A 125 -14.74 -6.65 -17.50
C LYS A 125 -15.40 -5.29 -17.20
N HIS A 126 -16.23 -4.77 -18.10
CA HIS A 126 -16.90 -3.48 -17.91
C HIS A 126 -18.09 -3.56 -16.94
N GLU A 127 -18.53 -4.76 -16.59
CA GLU A 127 -19.57 -5.09 -15.62
C GLU A 127 -18.97 -5.79 -14.38
N ALA A 128 -17.66 -5.66 -14.19
CA ALA A 128 -16.95 -6.39 -13.15
C ALA A 128 -17.54 -6.15 -11.76
N ILE A 129 -17.79 -7.24 -11.04
CA ILE A 129 -18.41 -7.21 -9.72
C ILE A 129 -17.42 -6.61 -8.70
N ILE A 130 -17.89 -5.60 -7.98
CA ILE A 130 -17.18 -5.02 -6.84
C ILE A 130 -17.77 -5.60 -5.56
N VAL A 131 -16.90 -6.17 -4.74
CA VAL A 131 -17.24 -6.77 -3.45
C VAL A 131 -16.70 -5.87 -2.35
N ASP A 132 -17.58 -5.40 -1.46
CA ASP A 132 -17.17 -4.79 -0.19
C ASP A 132 -17.02 -5.89 0.86
N LEU A 133 -15.78 -6.18 1.26
CA LEU A 133 -15.49 -7.24 2.23
C LEU A 133 -15.99 -6.89 3.64
N GLN A 134 -16.35 -5.64 3.92
CA GLN A 134 -16.99 -5.27 5.18
C GLN A 134 -18.40 -5.87 5.29
N GLU A 135 -19.17 -5.80 4.20
CA GLU A 135 -20.55 -6.27 4.13
C GLU A 135 -20.60 -7.78 3.85
N GLU A 136 -19.71 -8.27 2.98
CA GLU A 136 -19.60 -9.69 2.64
C GLU A 136 -18.72 -10.43 3.66
N THR A 137 -19.34 -10.88 4.75
CA THR A 137 -18.61 -11.48 5.90
C THR A 137 -18.10 -12.88 5.66
N ASP A 138 -18.65 -13.60 4.68
CA ASP A 138 -18.32 -15.02 4.41
C ASP A 138 -17.02 -15.19 3.62
N ILE A 139 -16.49 -14.08 3.07
CA ILE A 139 -15.27 -14.05 2.30
C ILE A 139 -14.24 -13.11 2.92
N SER A 140 -12.99 -13.53 2.85
CA SER A 140 -11.84 -12.78 3.35
C SER A 140 -10.66 -12.92 2.40
N ILE A 141 -9.68 -12.03 2.52
CA ILE A 141 -8.43 -12.15 1.75
C ILE A 141 -7.58 -13.24 2.40
N SER A 142 -7.33 -14.33 1.65
CA SER A 142 -6.47 -15.43 2.09
C SER A 142 -5.01 -15.16 1.78
N GLN A 143 -4.71 -14.51 0.65
CA GLN A 143 -3.33 -14.27 0.22
C GLN A 143 -3.22 -13.06 -0.72
N ALA A 144 -2.11 -12.32 -0.63
CA ALA A 144 -1.65 -11.44 -1.70
C ALA A 144 -0.87 -12.23 -2.76
N ILE A 145 -1.12 -11.94 -4.03
CA ILE A 145 -0.54 -12.63 -5.19
C ILE A 145 0.24 -11.64 -6.04
N ARG A 146 1.39 -12.05 -6.57
CA ARG A 146 2.11 -11.24 -7.55
C ARG A 146 1.36 -11.27 -8.89
N PRO A 147 1.18 -10.14 -9.59
CA PRO A 147 0.53 -10.13 -10.90
C PRO A 147 1.07 -11.13 -11.92
N ALA A 148 2.37 -11.43 -11.88
CA ALA A 148 3.02 -12.42 -12.76
C ALA A 148 2.57 -13.87 -12.52
N GLN A 149 1.94 -14.16 -11.38
CA GLN A 149 1.39 -15.48 -11.04
C GLN A 149 -0.07 -15.63 -11.49
N LEU A 150 -0.71 -14.58 -11.99
CA LEU A 150 -2.08 -14.65 -12.48
C LEU A 150 -2.15 -15.48 -13.77
N PRO A 151 -3.19 -16.33 -13.92
CA PRO A 151 -3.56 -16.86 -15.22
C PRO A 151 -3.80 -15.72 -16.21
N ARG A 152 -3.46 -15.91 -17.48
CA ARG A 152 -3.57 -14.87 -18.51
C ARG A 152 -4.96 -14.21 -18.59
N PRO A 153 -6.08 -14.96 -18.58
CA PRO A 153 -7.42 -14.37 -18.59
C PRO A 153 -7.68 -13.46 -17.38
N ALA A 154 -7.28 -13.89 -16.18
CA ALA A 154 -7.43 -13.09 -14.96
C ALA A 154 -6.54 -11.85 -14.97
N PHE A 155 -5.32 -11.96 -15.52
CA PHE A 155 -4.43 -10.81 -15.70
C PHE A 155 -5.04 -9.77 -16.64
N ASP A 156 -5.57 -10.19 -17.79
CA ASP A 156 -6.16 -9.28 -18.77
C ASP A 156 -7.46 -8.65 -18.22
N TYR A 157 -8.27 -9.43 -17.50
CA TYR A 157 -9.48 -8.96 -16.83
C TYR A 157 -9.18 -7.93 -15.72
N LEU A 158 -8.39 -8.31 -14.72
CA LEU A 158 -8.09 -7.44 -13.56
C LEU A 158 -7.16 -6.27 -13.94
N SER A 159 -6.32 -6.45 -14.97
CA SER A 159 -5.40 -5.42 -15.49
C SER A 159 -4.61 -4.69 -14.40
N PRO A 160 -3.86 -5.40 -13.54
CA PRO A 160 -3.05 -4.77 -12.49
C PRO A 160 -2.04 -3.79 -13.10
N ARG A 161 -2.04 -2.54 -12.62
CA ARG A 161 -1.17 -1.48 -13.14
C ARG A 161 0.27 -1.71 -12.68
N LYS A 162 1.23 -1.43 -13.57
CA LYS A 162 2.67 -1.45 -13.25
C LYS A 162 3.12 -0.29 -12.36
N ARG A 163 2.39 0.83 -12.40
CA ARG A 163 2.61 2.01 -11.55
C ARG A 163 1.29 2.42 -10.94
N ILE A 164 1.30 2.66 -9.64
CA ILE A 164 0.12 3.05 -8.87
C ILE A 164 0.41 4.41 -8.24
N SER A 165 -0.56 5.31 -8.34
CA SER A 165 -0.54 6.60 -7.65
C SER A 165 -1.71 6.61 -6.67
N TYR A 166 -1.43 6.92 -5.41
CA TYR A 166 -2.43 6.98 -4.36
C TYR A 166 -2.89 8.42 -4.19
N TYR A 167 -4.21 8.60 -4.13
CA TYR A 167 -4.85 9.86 -3.76
C TYR A 167 -5.61 9.64 -2.46
N PHE A 168 -5.46 10.58 -1.53
CA PHE A 168 -6.15 10.53 -0.26
C PHE A 168 -7.16 11.67 -0.21
N ASP A 169 -8.44 11.34 -0.08
CA ASP A 169 -9.50 12.31 0.14
C ASP A 169 -9.91 12.27 1.61
N ALA A 170 -9.65 13.36 2.33
CA ALA A 170 -9.98 13.49 3.74
C ALA A 170 -11.50 13.59 4.00
N ASP A 171 -12.29 13.88 2.97
CA ASP A 171 -13.74 14.09 3.05
C ASP A 171 -14.58 12.94 2.46
N ALA A 172 -13.95 11.94 1.83
CA ALA A 172 -14.64 10.78 1.24
C ALA A 172 -15.48 9.96 2.26
N GLY A 173 -15.16 10.03 3.55
CA GLY A 173 -15.92 9.37 4.62
C GLY A 173 -17.20 10.11 5.06
N LYS A 174 -17.47 11.32 4.55
CA LYS A 174 -18.62 12.15 4.96
C LYS A 174 -19.84 12.07 4.02
N GLN A 175 -19.75 11.35 2.90
CA GLN A 175 -20.80 11.39 1.86
C GLN A 175 -21.87 10.29 1.93
N THR A 176 -21.85 9.38 2.92
CA THR A 176 -22.84 8.28 3.00
C THR A 176 -23.97 8.50 4.01
N GLN A 177 -24.27 9.74 4.41
CA GLN A 177 -25.49 10.07 5.18
C GLN A 177 -26.22 11.25 4.53
N ALA A 178 -26.78 11.03 3.35
CA ALA A 178 -27.82 11.87 2.79
C ALA A 178 -28.68 11.07 1.80
N ALA A 179 -29.64 10.32 2.34
CA ALA A 179 -30.91 9.97 1.71
C ALA A 179 -31.91 9.59 2.80
#